data_AF-A0A172XIT5-F1
#
_entry.id   AF-A0A172XIT5-F1
#
_cell.length_a   1.000
_cell.length_b   1.000
_cell.length_c   1.000
_cell.angle_alpha   90.00
_cell.angle_beta   90.00
_cell.angle_gamma   90.00
#
_symmetry.space_group_name_H-M   'P 1'
#
loop_
_entity.id
_entity.type
_entity.pdbx_description
1 polymer ?
#
loop_
_entity_poly.entity_id
_entity_poly.type
_entity_poly.pdbx_seq_one_letter_code
_entity_poly.pdbx_strand_id
1 'polypeptide(L)' 'MSLIILASMLLWGAVIHELNKPSKKQSKRKMIPLVSLSSLSTLIITISLFSNLIG' A
#
# COMPACT_ATOMS: atom_id res chain seq x y z
N MET A 1 12.39 8.71 -7.00
CA MET A 1 10.91 8.78 -6.91
C MET A 1 10.21 7.68 -7.71
N SER A 2 10.61 7.39 -8.95
CA SER A 2 9.95 6.39 -9.81
C SER A 2 9.96 4.95 -9.27
N LEU A 3 11.07 4.51 -8.66
CA LEU A 3 11.17 3.17 -8.05
C LEU A 3 10.23 2.98 -6.84
N ILE A 4 10.02 4.03 -6.04
CA ILE A 4 9.13 4.00 -4.87
C ILE A 4 7.67 3.91 -5.33
N ILE A 5 7.32 4.64 -6.38
CA ILE A 5 6.00 4.59 -7.02
C ILE A 5 5.75 3.19 -7.59
N LEU A 6 6.73 2.61 -8.27
CA LEU A 6 6.62 1.27 -8.85
C LEU A 6 6.48 0.18 -7.76
N ALA A 7 7.28 0.28 -6.69
CA ALA A 7 7.20 -0.62 -5.55
C ALA A 7 5.84 -0.51 -4.82
N SER A 8 5.31 0.71 -4.66
CA SER A 8 3.99 0.95 -4.08
C SER A 8 2.87 0.36 -4.94
N MET A 9 2.96 0.49 -6.26
CA MET A 9 1.99 -0.07 -7.20
C MET A 9 1.97 -1.61 -7.17
N LEU A 10 3.15 -2.25 -7.09
CA LEU A 10 3.26 -3.70 -6.91
C LEU A 10 2.72 -4.15 -5.55
N LEU A 11 2.97 -3.38 -4.48
CA LEU A 11 2.45 -3.66 -3.15
C LEU A 11 0.92 -3.63 -3.13
N TRP A 12 0.32 -2.63 -3.78
CA TRP A 12 -1.13 -2.54 -3.97
C TRP A 12 -1.70 -3.73 -4.74
N GLY A 13 -1.01 -4.19 -5.79
CA GLY A 13 -1.41 -5.38 -6.54
C GLY A 13 -1.44 -6.64 -5.67
N ALA A 14 -0.41 -6.85 -4.84
CA ALA A 14 -0.35 -7.98 -3.91
C ALA A 14 -1.45 -7.90 -2.84
N VAL A 15 -1.70 -6.71 -2.31
CA VAL A 15 -2.74 -6.44 -1.30
C VAL A 15 -4.13 -6.71 -1.87
N ILE A 16 -4.42 -6.22 -3.08
CA ILE A 16 -5.69 -6.47 -3.77
C ILE A 16 -5.84 -7.96 -4.09
N HIS A 17 -4.77 -8.64 -4.53
CA HIS A 17 -4.81 -10.06 -4.80
C HIS A 17 -5.09 -10.90 -3.53
N GLU A 18 -4.55 -10.49 -2.38
CA GLU A 18 -4.82 -11.13 -1.09
C GLU A 18 -6.23 -10.79 -0.56
N LEU A 19 -6.72 -9.57 -0.82
CA LEU A 19 -8.09 -9.10 -0.55
C LEU A 19 -9.15 -9.73 -1.47
N ASN A 20 -8.78 -10.14 -2.67
CA ASN A 20 -9.68 -10.77 -3.64
C ASN A 20 -9.79 -12.29 -3.40
N LYS A 21 -8.93 -12.87 -2.54
CA LYS A 21 -9.11 -14.27 -2.10
C LYS A 21 -10.38 -14.39 -1.25
N PRO A 22 -11.18 -15.47 -1.41
CA PRO A 22 -12.39 -15.66 -0.63
C PRO A 22 -12.08 -15.69 0.88
N SER A 23 -12.88 -14.96 1.66
CA SER A 23 -12.75 -14.70 3.11
C SER A 23 -12.43 -15.94 3.96
N LYS A 24 -12.88 -17.15 3.54
CA LYS A 24 -12.53 -18.44 4.19
C LYS A 24 -11.03 -18.78 4.20
N LYS A 25 -10.23 -18.20 3.29
CA LYS A 25 -8.75 -18.32 3.25
C LYS A 25 -8.03 -17.02 3.62
N GLN A 26 -8.77 -15.93 3.84
CA GLN A 26 -8.19 -14.67 4.30
C GLN A 26 -7.88 -14.76 5.78
N SER A 27 -6.60 -14.90 6.10
CA SER A 27 -6.16 -14.66 7.47
C SER A 27 -6.27 -13.16 7.72
N LYS A 28 -7.35 -12.69 8.35
CA LYS A 28 -7.55 -11.27 8.73
C LYS A 28 -6.31 -10.70 9.44
N ARG A 29 -5.59 -11.56 10.17
CA ARG A 29 -4.32 -11.27 10.86
C ARG A 29 -3.16 -10.87 9.93
N LYS A 30 -3.15 -11.33 8.67
CA LYS A 30 -2.16 -10.94 7.64
C LYS A 30 -2.63 -9.78 6.79
N MET A 31 -3.94 -9.67 6.59
CA MET A 31 -4.56 -8.62 5.77
C MET A 31 -4.49 -7.23 6.42
N ILE A 32 -4.70 -7.15 7.74
CA ILE A 32 -4.63 -5.89 8.50
C ILE A 32 -3.24 -5.23 8.41
N PRO A 33 -2.12 -5.93 8.68
CA PRO A 33 -0.79 -5.31 8.57
C PRO A 33 -0.43 -4.97 7.12
N LEU A 34 -0.83 -5.80 6.13
CA LEU A 34 -0.60 -5.48 4.72
C LEU A 34 -1.31 -4.19 4.28
N VAL A 35 -2.59 -4.05 4.64
CA VAL A 35 -3.39 -2.86 4.31
C VAL A 35 -2.89 -1.64 5.06
N SER A 36 -2.54 -1.79 6.35
CA SER A 36 -1.98 -0.71 7.16
C SER A 36 -0.64 -0.22 6.62
N LEU A 37 0.27 -1.13 6.25
CA LEU A 37 1.57 -0.80 5.67
C LEU A 37 1.41 -0.10 4.30
N SER A 38 0.45 -0.57 3.50
CA SER A 38 0.17 0.01 2.17
C SER A 38 -0.45 1.40 2.26
N SER A 39 -1.36 1.59 3.22
CA SER A 39 -1.97 2.90 3.52
C SER A 39 -0.92 3.88 4.05
N LEU A 40 -0.06 3.43 4.97
CA LEU A 40 1.02 4.25 5.51
C LEU A 40 2.04 4.64 4.44
N SER A 41 2.40 3.71 3.55
CA SER A 41 3.30 4.00 2.42
C SER A 41 2.69 5.05 1.47
N THR A 42 1.41 4.91 1.15
CA THR A 42 0.68 5.89 0.30
C THR A 42 0.63 7.26 0.97
N LEU A 43 0.39 7.31 2.28
CA LEU A 43 0.38 8.55 3.07
C LEU A 43 1.75 9.24 3.02
N ILE A 44 2.84 8.50 3.24
CA ILE A 44 4.20 9.04 3.20
C ILE A 44 4.53 9.59 1.81
N ILE A 45 4.16 8.88 0.75
CA ILE A 45 4.38 9.34 -0.63
C ILE A 45 3.59 10.63 -0.90
N THR A 46 2.33 10.70 -0.47
CA THR A 46 1.48 11.89 -0.62
C THR A 46 2.05 13.08 0.15
N ILE A 47 2.45 12.89 1.41
CA ILE A 47 3.07 13.94 2.23
C ILE A 47 4.39 14.39 1.60
N SER A 48 5.22 13.46 1.12
CA SER A 48 6.50 13.78 0.50
C SER A 48 6.33 14.56 -0.81
N LEU A 49 5.35 14.20 -1.64
CA LEU A 49 5.00 14.95 -2.86
C LEU A 49 4.47 16.34 -2.52
N PHE A 50 3.56 16.44 -1.54
CA PHE A 50 2.97 17.72 -1.13
C PHE A 50 4.03 18.66 -0.52
N SER A 51 4.91 18.13 0.32
CA SER A 51 6.01 18.89 0.91
C SER A 51 7.03 19.37 -0.12
N ASN A 52 7.28 18.57 -1.17
CA ASN A 52 8.15 18.96 -2.29
C ASN A 52 7.48 19.94 -3.26
N LEU A 53 6.15 20.03 -3.26
CA LEU A 53 5.40 20.97 -4.08
C LEU A 53 5.23 22.33 -3.40
N ILE A 54 5.14 22.32 -2.06
CA ILE A 54 4.91 23.52 -1.25
C ILE A 54 6.21 24.23 -0.82
N GLY A 55 7.35 23.53 -0.85
CA GLY A 55 8.69 24.06 -0.53
C GLY A 55 9.49 24.36 -1.78
#